data_AF-A0A7L3RKQ5-F1
#
_entry.id   AF-A0A7L3RKQ5-F1
#
_cell.length_a   1.000
_cell.length_b   1.000
_cell.length_c   1.000
_cell.angle_alpha   90.00
_cell.angle_beta   90.00
_cell.angle_gamma   90.00
#
_symmetry.space_group_name_H-M   'P 1'
#
loop_
_entity.id
_entity.type
_entity.pdbx_description
1 polymer ?
#
loop_
_entity_poly.entity_id
_entity_poly.type
_entity_poly.pdbx_seq_one_letter_code
_entity_poly.pdbx_strand_id
1 'polypeptide(L)'
;DIGNDEQLYECPMCSLTCTNIQILQEHVDLHLEEHSFSEGGNIRDLELAQWLQTEEDNRQRSEEEKREREEFKKLQVGKNPWDHRVQPSAPLYEVPYTISPNTTSKRLLMFVFIFGLLLGVIEALCKYYENENKDVRHVWLSTGVDHFHSSLGDRGWGCGYRNFQMLLSSLLQNSSYNDCLRDTMLIPSIPKIQSMIEDAWREGFDPHGASHFNNRLHGSKAWIGACEIYSLLTSLRIKCQIIDFHKPTGPTGTHPRLFEWVLRYYSTDNEGGAKVVCTSKPPIYLQHQGHSRTIVGIEEKKNKTLCLLLFDPGCPSQEMQKLLKQNSDGTSLRLLRKLVGSLKEKQYQIVAVDGVLSLEEKAARCHASRVLTSEKIP
;
A
#
# COMPACT_ATOMS: atom_id res chain seq x y z
N ASP A 1 66.15 76.36 -37.03
CA ASP A 1 66.94 75.44 -36.20
C ASP A 1 66.12 74.95 -35.03
N ILE A 2 66.28 73.66 -34.74
CA ILE A 2 65.34 72.76 -34.08
C ILE A 2 65.37 73.01 -32.56
N GLY A 3 64.24 73.45 -32.00
CA GLY A 3 64.03 73.50 -30.55
C GLY A 3 63.53 72.14 -30.07
N ASN A 4 64.32 71.50 -29.21
CA ASN A 4 64.09 70.18 -28.64
C ASN A 4 63.01 70.31 -27.55
N ASP A 5 61.76 70.02 -27.87
CA ASP A 5 60.67 69.92 -26.90
C ASP A 5 60.85 68.60 -26.13
N GLU A 6 61.39 68.66 -24.92
CA GLU A 6 61.45 67.50 -24.03
C GLU A 6 60.01 67.10 -23.66
N GLN A 7 59.57 65.94 -24.17
CA GLN A 7 58.24 65.42 -23.94
C GLN A 7 58.12 64.94 -22.48
N LEU A 8 57.41 65.70 -21.65
CA LEU A 8 57.14 65.37 -20.25
C LEU A 8 55.91 64.45 -20.15
N TYR A 9 56.00 63.42 -19.30
CA TYR A 9 54.93 62.44 -19.05
C TYR A 9 54.43 62.58 -17.63
N GLU A 10 53.12 62.78 -17.45
CA GLU A 10 52.51 62.92 -16.13
C GLU A 10 52.04 61.57 -15.57
N CYS A 11 52.24 61.36 -14.27
CA CYS A 11 51.68 60.19 -13.59
C CYS A 11 50.15 60.31 -13.47
N PRO A 12 49.38 59.27 -13.82
CA PRO A 12 47.92 59.31 -13.69
C PRO A 12 47.44 59.12 -12.24
N MET A 13 48.31 58.66 -11.34
CA MET A 13 47.99 58.32 -9.94
C MET A 13 48.41 59.43 -8.96
N CYS A 14 49.37 60.29 -9.35
CA CYS A 14 49.86 61.40 -8.54
C CYS A 14 50.33 62.55 -9.45
N SER A 15 50.61 63.73 -8.88
CA SER A 15 50.99 64.91 -9.68
C SER A 15 52.47 64.96 -10.10
N LEU A 16 53.17 63.81 -10.15
CA LEU A 16 54.57 63.76 -10.56
C LEU A 16 54.70 63.78 -12.08
N THR A 17 55.57 64.66 -12.61
CA THR A 17 55.92 64.71 -14.04
C THR A 17 57.32 64.15 -14.27
N CYS A 18 57.44 63.26 -15.24
CA CYS A 18 58.66 62.52 -15.54
C CYS A 18 59.19 62.90 -16.93
N THR A 19 60.50 62.97 -17.07
CA THR A 19 61.19 63.29 -18.33
C THR A 19 61.40 62.07 -19.23
N ASN A 20 61.10 60.87 -18.74
CA ASN A 20 61.26 59.61 -19.47
C ASN A 20 60.12 58.64 -19.12
N ILE A 21 59.56 58.01 -20.15
CA ILE A 21 58.49 57.01 -20.02
C ILE A 21 58.90 55.79 -19.19
N GLN A 22 60.17 55.38 -19.20
CA GLN A 22 60.67 54.28 -18.38
C GLN A 22 60.66 54.62 -16.88
N ILE A 23 61.00 55.87 -16.54
CA ILE A 23 60.95 56.36 -15.15
C ILE A 23 59.50 56.48 -14.69
N LEU A 24 58.61 56.96 -15.57
CA LEU A 24 57.18 56.98 -15.27
C LEU A 24 56.64 55.57 -15.04
N GLN A 25 57.05 54.59 -15.85
CA GLN A 25 56.61 53.21 -15.70
C GLN A 25 57.07 52.61 -14.37
N GLU A 26 58.37 52.73 -14.02
CA GLU A 26 58.88 52.27 -12.73
C GLU A 26 58.15 52.94 -11.55
N HIS A 27 57.81 54.23 -11.68
CA HIS A 27 57.07 54.96 -10.65
C HIS A 27 55.61 54.50 -10.52
N VAL A 28 54.92 54.25 -11.64
CA VAL A 28 53.55 53.70 -11.63
C VAL A 28 53.54 52.28 -11.07
N ASP A 29 54.56 51.48 -11.40
CA ASP A 29 54.71 50.11 -10.87
C ASP A 29 54.89 50.14 -9.34
N LEU A 30 55.63 51.12 -8.79
CA LEU A 30 55.74 51.31 -7.34
C LEU A 30 54.40 51.66 -6.67
N HIS A 31 53.54 52.45 -7.31
CA HIS A 31 52.18 52.71 -6.79
C HIS A 31 51.32 51.44 -6.78
N LEU A 32 51.45 50.59 -7.80
CA LEU A 32 50.72 49.33 -7.88
C LEU A 32 51.25 48.32 -6.85
N GLU A 33 52.56 48.29 -6.60
CA GLU A 33 53.17 47.46 -5.56
C GLU A 33 52.79 47.95 -4.15
N GLU A 34 52.81 49.26 -3.87
CA GLU A 34 52.34 49.81 -2.58
C GLU A 34 50.85 49.54 -2.32
N HIS A 35 50.01 49.59 -3.36
CA HIS A 35 48.61 49.16 -3.25
C HIS A 35 48.46 47.66 -3.00
N SER A 36 49.42 46.85 -3.46
CA SER A 36 49.48 45.41 -3.20
C SER A 36 49.89 45.09 -1.75
N PHE A 37 50.68 45.97 -1.10
CA PHE A 37 51.03 45.88 0.33
C PHE A 37 49.92 46.34 1.28
N SER A 38 48.84 46.96 0.78
CA SER A 38 47.63 47.20 1.56
C SER A 38 46.79 45.91 1.61
N GLU A 39 47.29 44.92 2.36
CA GLU A 39 46.71 43.56 2.59
C GLU A 39 45.27 43.53 3.16
N GLY A 40 44.56 44.67 3.23
CA GLY A 40 43.18 44.76 3.71
C GLY A 40 42.10 44.42 2.68
N GLY A 41 42.41 44.44 1.38
CA GLY A 41 41.43 44.17 0.32
C GLY A 41 41.16 42.68 0.07
N ASN A 42 42.22 41.88 -0.01
CA ASN A 42 42.14 40.46 -0.41
C ASN A 42 41.58 39.55 0.72
N ILE A 43 41.85 39.90 1.98
CA ILE A 43 41.29 39.20 3.15
C ILE A 43 39.77 39.47 3.24
N ARG A 44 39.34 40.71 3.02
CA ARG A 44 37.91 41.07 3.05
C ARG A 44 37.12 40.42 1.93
N ASP A 45 37.68 40.31 0.74
CA ASP A 45 37.02 39.64 -0.40
C ASP A 45 36.92 38.13 -0.16
N LEU A 46 37.94 37.50 0.42
CA LEU A 46 37.90 36.08 0.81
C LEU A 46 36.91 35.84 1.95
N GLU A 47 36.87 36.70 2.97
CA GLU A 47 35.89 36.65 4.07
C GLU A 47 34.47 36.86 3.55
N LEU A 48 34.25 37.78 2.60
CA LEU A 48 32.96 38.02 1.97
C LEU A 48 32.53 36.80 1.13
N ALA A 49 33.43 36.21 0.36
CA ALA A 49 33.15 34.99 -0.41
C ALA A 49 32.80 33.80 0.50
N GLN A 50 33.53 33.63 1.61
CA GLN A 50 33.22 32.60 2.61
C GLN A 50 31.88 32.84 3.31
N TRP A 51 31.56 34.11 3.61
CA TRP A 51 30.28 34.48 4.20
C TRP A 51 29.12 34.23 3.23
N LEU A 52 29.24 34.62 1.96
CA LEU A 52 28.24 34.36 0.93
C LEU A 52 28.03 32.86 0.69
N GLN A 53 29.11 32.08 0.68
CA GLN A 53 29.02 30.62 0.58
C GLN A 53 28.30 30.01 1.79
N THR A 54 28.61 30.47 3.00
CA THR A 54 27.98 29.99 4.23
C THR A 54 26.49 30.35 4.27
N GLU A 55 26.12 31.56 3.85
CA GLU A 55 24.72 31.99 3.70
C GLU A 55 23.97 31.16 2.65
N GLU A 56 24.59 30.90 1.49
CA GLU A 56 24.00 30.06 0.45
C GLU A 56 23.80 28.61 0.94
N ASP A 57 24.80 28.02 1.59
CA ASP A 57 24.74 26.67 2.16
C ASP A 57 23.67 26.59 3.26
N ASN A 58 23.55 27.63 4.10
CA ASN A 58 22.51 27.72 5.12
C ASN A 58 21.11 27.85 4.49
N ARG A 59 20.98 28.63 3.41
CA ARG A 59 19.72 28.76 2.67
C ARG A 59 19.32 27.45 2.01
N GLN A 60 20.25 26.77 1.35
CA GLN A 60 20.01 25.46 0.74
C GLN A 60 19.61 24.42 1.78
N ARG A 61 20.32 24.34 2.91
CA ARG A 61 19.97 23.44 4.00
C ARG A 61 18.57 23.73 4.56
N SER A 62 18.21 25.00 4.74
CA SER A 62 16.87 25.40 5.21
C SER A 62 15.77 25.04 4.21
N GLU A 63 16.02 25.21 2.92
CA GLU A 63 15.09 24.81 1.85
C GLU A 63 14.95 23.29 1.75
N GLU A 64 16.04 22.54 1.90
CA GLU A 64 16.05 21.08 1.97
C GLU A 64 15.28 20.60 3.21
N GLU A 65 15.56 21.12 4.40
CA GLU A 65 14.84 20.80 5.63
C GLU A 65 13.35 21.12 5.52
N LYS A 66 12.99 22.23 4.86
CA LYS A 66 11.59 22.58 4.61
C LYS A 66 10.95 21.59 3.63
N ARG A 67 11.64 21.24 2.55
CA ARG A 67 11.18 20.25 1.56
C ARG A 67 11.01 18.88 2.20
N GLU A 68 12.00 18.41 2.95
CA GLU A 68 11.96 17.18 3.72
C GLU A 68 10.81 17.19 4.73
N ARG A 69 10.62 18.29 5.48
CA ARG A 69 9.50 18.42 6.41
C ARG A 69 8.15 18.37 5.70
N GLU A 70 8.02 19.01 4.53
CA GLU A 70 6.81 18.99 3.73
C GLU A 70 6.54 17.61 3.12
N GLU A 71 7.56 16.93 2.58
CA GLU A 71 7.45 15.57 2.06
C GLU A 71 7.16 14.57 3.17
N PHE A 72 7.87 14.67 4.30
CA PHE A 72 7.60 13.88 5.49
C PHE A 72 6.17 14.11 5.96
N LYS A 73 5.69 15.36 6.01
CA LYS A 73 4.28 15.68 6.33
C LYS A 73 3.30 15.11 5.30
N LYS A 74 3.61 15.06 4.00
CA LYS A 74 2.75 14.46 2.96
C LYS A 74 2.70 12.94 3.06
N LEU A 75 3.85 12.29 3.24
CA LEU A 75 3.97 10.85 3.48
C LEU A 75 3.25 10.47 4.78
N GLN A 76 3.40 11.32 5.79
CA GLN A 76 2.63 11.28 7.01
C GLN A 76 1.16 11.51 6.72
N VAL A 77 0.65 12.45 5.92
CA VAL A 77 -0.79 12.54 5.64
C VAL A 77 -1.36 11.26 4.99
N GLY A 78 -0.55 10.50 4.24
CA GLY A 78 -0.88 9.14 3.75
C GLY A 78 -0.66 8.01 4.78
N LYS A 79 0.05 8.26 5.89
CA LYS A 79 0.38 7.33 6.98
C LYS A 79 -0.11 7.79 8.38
N ASN A 80 -0.79 8.93 8.51
CA ASN A 80 -0.89 9.68 9.77
C ASN A 80 -2.08 9.17 10.52
N PRO A 81 -1.86 8.62 11.72
CA PRO A 81 -2.94 8.29 12.64
C PRO A 81 -3.63 9.51 13.26
N TRP A 82 -3.21 10.73 12.92
CA TRP A 82 -3.50 11.96 13.66
C TRP A 82 -4.23 13.06 12.87
N ASP A 83 -4.88 12.74 11.74
CA ASP A 83 -5.94 13.65 11.23
C ASP A 83 -7.18 13.46 12.13
N HIS A 84 -7.28 14.28 13.18
CA HIS A 84 -8.44 14.40 14.07
C HIS A 84 -9.69 14.95 13.37
N ARG A 85 -10.01 14.44 12.17
CA ARG A 85 -11.40 14.35 11.77
C ARG A 85 -11.99 13.16 12.52
N VAL A 86 -12.45 13.46 13.73
CA VAL A 86 -13.37 12.64 14.52
C VAL A 86 -14.29 11.93 13.53
N GLN A 87 -14.21 10.59 13.48
CA GLN A 87 -15.25 9.82 12.82
C GLN A 87 -16.58 10.35 13.37
N PRO A 88 -17.54 10.77 12.53
CA PRO A 88 -18.92 10.87 13.01
C PRO A 88 -19.18 9.52 13.67
N SER A 89 -19.57 9.52 14.94
CA SER A 89 -19.77 8.31 15.75
C SER A 89 -20.55 7.30 14.92
N ALA A 90 -19.85 6.38 14.26
CA ALA A 90 -20.47 5.31 13.54
C ALA A 90 -21.10 4.47 14.64
N PRO A 91 -22.40 4.17 14.57
CA PRO A 91 -23.00 3.29 15.56
C PRO A 91 -22.13 2.03 15.64
N LEU A 92 -21.88 1.53 16.85
CA LEU A 92 -21.40 0.17 17.09
C LEU A 92 -22.48 -0.78 16.56
N TYR A 93 -22.51 -0.92 15.25
CA TYR A 93 -23.38 -1.84 14.57
C TYR A 93 -22.53 -3.08 14.25
N GLU A 94 -23.04 -4.24 14.62
CA GLU A 94 -22.48 -5.52 14.23
C GLU A 94 -23.48 -6.12 13.24
N VAL A 95 -23.01 -6.73 12.14
CA VAL A 95 -23.90 -7.31 11.13
C VAL A 95 -24.31 -8.72 11.57
N PRO A 96 -25.60 -9.01 11.83
CA PRO A 96 -26.06 -10.35 12.17
C PRO A 96 -25.96 -11.31 10.99
N TYR A 97 -25.24 -12.43 11.15
CA TYR A 97 -25.03 -13.42 10.08
C TYR A 97 -26.20 -14.42 9.91
N THR A 98 -27.05 -14.61 10.92
CA THR A 98 -28.31 -15.35 10.76
C THR A 98 -29.43 -14.45 10.25
N ILE A 99 -29.46 -14.23 8.95
CA ILE A 99 -30.64 -13.68 8.28
C ILE A 99 -31.67 -14.80 8.21
N SER A 100 -32.63 -14.80 9.12
CA SER A 100 -33.84 -15.62 8.98
C SER A 100 -34.45 -15.34 7.60
N PRO A 101 -34.96 -16.33 6.86
CA PRO A 101 -35.60 -16.11 5.55
C PRO A 101 -36.77 -15.10 5.60
N ASN A 102 -37.25 -14.74 6.80
CA ASN A 102 -38.24 -13.69 7.05
C ASN A 102 -37.66 -12.28 7.30
N THR A 103 -36.37 -12.03 7.04
CA THR A 103 -35.77 -10.71 7.24
C THR A 103 -36.34 -9.73 6.21
N THR A 104 -37.11 -8.75 6.68
CA THR A 104 -37.82 -7.78 5.84
C THR A 104 -36.84 -7.03 4.92
N SER A 105 -37.17 -6.86 3.63
CA SER A 105 -36.30 -6.22 2.62
C SER A 105 -35.69 -4.88 3.04
N LYS A 106 -36.33 -4.15 3.96
CA LYS A 106 -35.83 -2.88 4.51
C LYS A 106 -34.55 -3.04 5.37
N ARG A 107 -34.42 -4.11 6.18
CA ARG A 107 -33.21 -4.35 6.99
C ARG A 107 -32.03 -4.77 6.13
N LEU A 108 -32.26 -5.64 5.14
CA LEU A 108 -31.24 -6.04 4.18
C LEU A 108 -30.71 -4.84 3.38
N LEU A 109 -31.62 -3.97 2.90
CA LEU A 109 -31.26 -2.73 2.20
C LEU A 109 -30.46 -1.78 3.10
N MET A 110 -30.78 -1.69 4.39
CA MET A 110 -30.01 -0.90 5.35
C MET A 110 -28.56 -1.42 5.49
N PHE A 111 -28.35 -2.74 5.54
CA PHE A 111 -27.00 -3.33 5.59
C PHE A 111 -26.20 -3.04 4.31
N VAL A 112 -26.82 -3.16 3.13
CA VAL A 112 -26.19 -2.83 1.84
C VAL A 112 -25.73 -1.35 1.82
N PHE A 113 -26.59 -0.43 2.25
CA PHE A 113 -26.29 1.01 2.20
C PHE A 113 -25.29 1.48 3.26
N ILE A 114 -25.39 0.96 4.49
CA ILE A 114 -24.56 1.43 5.61
C ILE A 114 -23.20 0.74 5.62
N PHE A 115 -23.14 -0.55 5.29
CA PHE A 115 -21.93 -1.35 5.44
C PHE A 115 -21.20 -1.64 4.12
N GLY A 116 -21.86 -1.37 2.99
CA GLY A 116 -21.34 -1.69 1.67
C GLY A 116 -21.28 -3.18 1.39
N LEU A 117 -22.28 -3.94 1.87
CA LEU A 117 -22.35 -5.40 1.81
C LEU A 117 -23.12 -5.89 0.59
N LEU A 118 -22.58 -6.88 -0.14
CA LEU A 118 -23.30 -7.64 -1.16
C LEU A 118 -23.10 -9.15 -1.00
N LEU A 119 -24.22 -9.87 -0.85
CA LEU A 119 -24.28 -11.32 -0.67
C LEU A 119 -24.49 -12.04 -2.01
N GLY A 120 -24.13 -13.32 -2.07
CA GLY A 120 -24.56 -14.22 -3.16
C GLY A 120 -23.72 -14.13 -4.45
N VAL A 121 -22.57 -13.45 -4.41
CA VAL A 121 -21.75 -13.22 -5.62
C VAL A 121 -21.08 -14.51 -6.09
N ILE A 122 -20.61 -15.36 -5.17
CA ILE A 122 -19.98 -16.64 -5.53
C ILE A 122 -20.98 -17.60 -6.18
N GLU A 123 -22.21 -17.66 -5.67
CA GLU A 123 -23.29 -18.49 -6.20
C GLU A 123 -23.72 -18.02 -7.59
N ALA A 124 -23.79 -16.69 -7.81
CA ALA A 124 -24.01 -16.11 -9.13
C ALA A 124 -22.87 -16.47 -10.10
N LEU A 125 -21.62 -16.46 -9.65
CA LEU A 125 -20.47 -16.90 -10.46
C LEU A 125 -20.56 -18.40 -10.79
N CYS A 126 -20.84 -19.28 -9.81
CA CYS A 126 -21.00 -20.72 -10.06
C CYS A 126 -22.05 -20.95 -11.18
N LYS A 127 -23.24 -20.32 -11.06
CA LYS A 127 -24.31 -20.39 -12.10
C LYS A 127 -23.88 -19.83 -13.46
N TYR A 128 -23.13 -18.73 -13.48
CA TYR A 128 -22.64 -18.15 -14.72
C TYR A 128 -21.69 -19.11 -15.46
N TYR A 129 -20.75 -19.73 -14.76
CA TYR A 129 -19.76 -20.62 -15.38
C TYR A 129 -20.34 -21.95 -15.84
N GLU A 130 -21.39 -22.44 -15.18
CA GLU A 130 -22.16 -23.61 -15.60
C GLU A 130 -22.84 -23.35 -16.95
N ASN A 131 -23.44 -22.16 -17.13
CA ASN A 131 -24.32 -21.88 -18.27
C ASN A 131 -23.65 -21.22 -19.48
N GLU A 132 -22.74 -20.25 -19.29
CA GLU A 132 -22.47 -19.26 -20.37
C GLU A 132 -21.04 -19.16 -20.90
N ASN A 133 -20.07 -19.89 -20.35
CA ASN A 133 -18.67 -19.63 -20.69
C ASN A 133 -17.99 -20.72 -21.54
N LYS A 134 -17.76 -20.44 -22.83
CA LYS A 134 -17.11 -21.35 -23.78
C LYS A 134 -15.57 -21.29 -23.78
N ASP A 135 -14.95 -20.24 -23.25
CA ASP A 135 -13.48 -20.05 -23.28
C ASP A 135 -12.76 -20.63 -22.06
N VAL A 136 -13.49 -20.80 -20.95
CA VAL A 136 -12.95 -21.35 -19.70
C VAL A 136 -13.00 -22.88 -19.72
N ARG A 137 -11.84 -23.50 -19.46
CA ARG A 137 -11.67 -24.95 -19.34
C ARG A 137 -12.04 -25.42 -17.95
N HIS A 138 -11.47 -24.79 -16.94
CA HIS A 138 -11.78 -25.02 -15.53
C HIS A 138 -11.87 -23.68 -14.81
N VAL A 139 -12.75 -23.61 -13.81
CA VAL A 139 -12.77 -22.51 -12.84
C VAL A 139 -12.87 -23.10 -11.45
N TRP A 140 -12.05 -22.58 -10.55
CA TRP A 140 -12.13 -22.87 -9.13
C TRP A 140 -12.53 -21.61 -8.39
N LEU A 141 -13.59 -21.71 -7.59
CA LEU A 141 -14.10 -20.63 -6.77
C LEU A 141 -13.87 -20.96 -5.30
N SER A 142 -13.62 -19.95 -4.48
CA SER A 142 -13.59 -20.10 -3.03
C SER A 142 -14.94 -20.58 -2.49
N THR A 143 -14.97 -20.96 -1.22
CA THR A 143 -16.22 -21.05 -0.48
C THR A 143 -16.92 -19.68 -0.44
N GLY A 144 -18.17 -19.63 0.02
CA GLY A 144 -19.01 -18.41 -0.01
C GLY A 144 -18.27 -17.19 0.54
N VAL A 145 -18.39 -16.05 -0.16
CA VAL A 145 -17.75 -14.79 0.23
C VAL A 145 -18.74 -13.66 0.02
N ASP A 146 -18.94 -12.88 1.07
CA ASP A 146 -19.68 -11.64 1.00
C ASP A 146 -18.76 -10.51 0.57
N HIS A 147 -19.18 -9.70 -0.39
CA HIS A 147 -18.40 -8.56 -0.84
C HIS A 147 -18.63 -7.35 0.08
N PHE A 148 -17.55 -6.73 0.53
CA PHE A 148 -17.58 -5.49 1.31
C PHE A 148 -16.82 -4.40 0.58
N HIS A 149 -17.48 -3.27 0.32
CA HIS A 149 -16.85 -2.08 -0.23
C HIS A 149 -16.66 -0.97 0.79
N SER A 150 -15.75 -0.04 0.50
CA SER A 150 -15.53 1.13 1.33
C SER A 150 -16.77 2.03 1.39
N SER A 151 -17.11 2.45 2.60
CA SER A 151 -18.11 3.49 2.86
C SER A 151 -17.45 4.86 2.87
N LEU A 152 -18.23 5.92 3.12
CA LEU A 152 -17.70 7.28 3.25
C LEU A 152 -16.66 7.43 4.37
N GLY A 153 -16.74 6.61 5.43
CA GLY A 153 -15.83 6.68 6.57
C GLY A 153 -14.44 6.12 6.28
N ASP A 154 -14.33 5.16 5.36
CA ASP A 154 -13.10 4.41 5.11
C ASP A 154 -12.57 4.50 3.67
N ARG A 155 -13.25 5.25 2.80
CA ARG A 155 -12.81 5.47 1.42
C ARG A 155 -11.40 6.09 1.40
N GLY A 156 -10.51 5.44 0.65
CA GLY A 156 -9.12 5.86 0.47
C GLY A 156 -8.11 5.24 1.44
N TRP A 157 -8.55 4.46 2.43
CA TRP A 157 -7.63 3.82 3.39
C TRP A 157 -8.11 2.47 3.95
N GLY A 158 -9.42 2.19 3.86
CA GLY A 158 -10.06 1.02 4.48
C GLY A 158 -9.83 -0.33 3.80
N CYS A 159 -9.11 -0.38 2.67
CA CYS A 159 -9.04 -1.58 1.82
C CYS A 159 -8.60 -2.84 2.59
N GLY A 160 -7.57 -2.75 3.42
CA GLY A 160 -7.09 -3.89 4.21
C GLY A 160 -8.15 -4.44 5.17
N TYR A 161 -8.89 -3.57 5.85
CA TYR A 161 -9.96 -3.96 6.76
C TYR A 161 -11.16 -4.56 6.00
N ARG A 162 -11.52 -4.01 4.84
CA ARG A 162 -12.62 -4.56 4.01
C ARG A 162 -12.28 -5.93 3.45
N ASN A 163 -11.04 -6.14 3.01
CA ASN A 163 -10.58 -7.46 2.58
C ASN A 163 -10.54 -8.47 3.75
N PHE A 164 -10.23 -8.02 4.97
CA PHE A 164 -10.40 -8.86 6.16
C PHE A 164 -11.87 -9.23 6.39
N GLN A 165 -12.80 -8.28 6.27
CA GLN A 165 -14.24 -8.57 6.38
C GLN A 165 -14.71 -9.60 5.35
N MET A 166 -14.25 -9.47 4.09
CA MET A 166 -14.55 -10.46 3.04
C MET A 166 -13.98 -11.84 3.40
N LEU A 167 -12.71 -11.91 3.82
CA LEU A 167 -12.10 -13.17 4.26
C LEU A 167 -12.84 -13.80 5.44
N LEU A 168 -13.11 -13.01 6.49
CA LEU A 168 -13.81 -13.47 7.68
C LEU A 168 -15.24 -13.93 7.37
N SER A 169 -15.95 -13.25 6.45
CA SER A 169 -17.30 -13.67 6.02
C SER A 169 -17.29 -15.11 5.51
N SER A 170 -16.22 -15.50 4.81
CA SER A 170 -16.04 -16.84 4.30
C SER A 170 -15.75 -17.86 5.40
N LEU A 171 -14.92 -17.48 6.37
CA LEU A 171 -14.58 -18.35 7.51
C LEU A 171 -15.80 -18.60 8.40
N LEU A 172 -16.69 -17.62 8.59
CA LEU A 172 -17.92 -17.77 9.37
C LEU A 172 -18.94 -18.69 8.73
N GLN A 173 -18.88 -18.94 7.42
CA GLN A 173 -19.76 -19.92 6.74
C GLN A 173 -19.18 -21.34 6.79
N ASN A 174 -17.91 -21.49 7.16
CA ASN A 174 -17.22 -22.77 7.18
C ASN A 174 -17.17 -23.33 8.60
N SER A 175 -17.89 -24.44 8.81
CA SER A 175 -18.03 -25.09 10.11
C SER A 175 -16.72 -25.51 10.77
N SER A 176 -15.65 -25.67 9.98
CA SER A 176 -14.31 -26.01 10.47
C SER A 176 -13.71 -24.93 11.39
N TYR A 177 -14.19 -23.68 11.29
CA TYR A 177 -13.68 -22.54 12.06
C TYR A 177 -14.60 -22.12 13.21
N ASN A 178 -15.75 -22.81 13.39
CA ASN A 178 -16.74 -22.43 14.40
C ASN A 178 -16.16 -22.35 15.81
N ASP A 179 -15.29 -23.30 16.18
CA ASP A 179 -14.70 -23.38 17.53
C ASP A 179 -13.80 -22.19 17.87
N CYS A 180 -13.01 -21.71 16.91
CA CYS A 180 -12.11 -20.58 17.12
C CYS A 180 -12.80 -19.22 16.92
N LEU A 181 -13.90 -19.19 16.17
CA LEU A 181 -14.70 -17.99 15.91
C LEU A 181 -15.96 -17.90 16.80
N ARG A 182 -16.08 -18.70 17.87
CA ARG A 182 -17.25 -18.71 18.76
C ARG A 182 -17.63 -17.33 19.31
N ASP A 183 -16.63 -16.51 19.62
CA ASP A 183 -16.84 -15.18 20.17
C ASP A 183 -16.94 -14.09 19.09
N THR A 184 -16.74 -14.45 17.82
CA THR A 184 -16.81 -13.57 16.65
C THR A 184 -17.94 -14.03 15.73
N MET A 185 -19.17 -14.01 16.24
CA MET A 185 -20.35 -14.45 15.46
C MET A 185 -20.73 -13.48 14.34
N LEU A 186 -20.22 -12.24 14.38
CA LEU A 186 -20.61 -11.14 13.51
C LEU A 186 -19.39 -10.54 12.82
N ILE A 187 -19.60 -9.95 11.64
CA ILE A 187 -18.53 -9.20 10.96
C ILE A 187 -18.26 -7.91 11.72
N PRO A 188 -17.04 -7.71 12.25
CA PRO A 188 -16.70 -6.54 13.03
C PRO A 188 -16.61 -5.29 12.14
N SER A 189 -16.97 -4.14 12.71
CA SER A 189 -16.73 -2.82 12.10
C SER A 189 -15.22 -2.53 12.01
N ILE A 190 -14.82 -1.57 11.17
CA ILE A 190 -13.40 -1.19 11.04
C ILE A 190 -12.78 -0.78 12.39
N PRO A 191 -13.42 0.08 13.23
CA PRO A 191 -12.89 0.39 14.55
C PRO A 191 -12.72 -0.86 15.44
N LYS A 192 -13.63 -1.84 15.35
CA LYS A 192 -13.50 -3.09 16.08
C LYS A 192 -12.33 -3.93 15.55
N ILE A 193 -12.13 -4.00 14.23
CA ILE A 193 -10.96 -4.67 13.63
C ILE A 193 -9.66 -4.02 14.10
N GLN A 194 -9.60 -2.67 14.14
CA GLN A 194 -8.46 -1.93 14.68
C GLN A 194 -8.16 -2.33 16.13
N SER A 195 -9.19 -2.39 16.99
CA SER A 195 -9.03 -2.86 18.37
C SER A 195 -8.57 -4.32 18.44
N MET A 196 -9.07 -5.21 17.57
CA MET A 196 -8.67 -6.62 17.58
C MET A 196 -7.20 -6.81 17.14
N ILE A 197 -6.69 -5.96 16.24
CA ILE A 197 -5.27 -5.94 15.89
C ILE A 197 -4.44 -5.44 17.09
N GLU A 198 -4.87 -4.38 17.76
CA GLU A 198 -4.23 -3.91 19.00
C GLU A 198 -4.25 -4.98 20.11
N ASP A 199 -5.33 -5.77 20.22
CA ASP A 199 -5.42 -6.92 21.12
C ASP A 199 -4.35 -7.96 20.79
N ALA A 200 -4.19 -8.30 19.51
CA ALA A 200 -3.14 -9.21 19.06
C ALA A 200 -1.73 -8.67 19.40
N TRP A 201 -1.48 -7.38 19.22
CA TRP A 201 -0.21 -6.77 19.62
C TRP A 201 0.03 -6.85 21.13
N ARG A 202 -1.01 -6.62 21.95
CA ARG A 202 -0.94 -6.78 23.41
C ARG A 202 -0.69 -8.23 23.84
N GLU A 203 -1.16 -9.21 23.09
CA GLU A 203 -0.83 -10.62 23.28
C GLU A 203 0.64 -10.95 22.92
N GLY A 204 1.34 -10.06 22.21
CA GLY A 204 2.75 -10.19 21.85
C GLY A 204 3.02 -10.48 20.38
N PHE A 205 2.00 -10.42 19.51
CA PHE A 205 2.18 -10.57 18.08
C PHE A 205 2.86 -9.34 17.47
N ASP A 206 3.83 -9.57 16.57
CA ASP A 206 4.50 -8.56 15.74
C ASP A 206 4.76 -7.19 16.43
N PRO A 207 5.64 -7.15 17.45
CA PRO A 207 5.96 -5.92 18.17
C PRO A 207 6.61 -4.85 17.26
N HIS A 208 7.27 -5.26 16.18
CA HIS A 208 7.83 -4.33 15.20
C HIS A 208 6.73 -3.67 14.36
N GLY A 209 5.75 -4.44 13.88
CA GLY A 209 4.54 -3.92 13.25
C GLY A 209 3.77 -3.01 14.21
N ALA A 210 3.56 -3.41 15.46
CA ALA A 210 2.92 -2.58 16.47
C ALA A 210 3.65 -1.23 16.65
N SER A 211 4.98 -1.26 16.78
CA SER A 211 5.79 -0.04 16.90
C SER A 211 5.69 0.85 15.66
N HIS A 212 5.57 0.29 14.45
CA HIS A 212 5.38 1.05 13.22
C HIS A 212 4.13 1.95 13.29
N PHE A 213 3.07 1.45 13.93
CA PHE A 213 1.81 2.17 14.13
C PHE A 213 1.73 2.91 15.47
N ASN A 214 2.85 3.12 16.17
CA ASN A 214 2.88 3.69 17.52
C ASN A 214 1.95 2.95 18.51
N ASN A 215 1.79 1.64 18.32
CA ASN A 215 0.93 0.75 19.10
C ASN A 215 -0.56 1.18 19.10
N ARG A 216 -1.03 1.88 18.06
CA ARG A 216 -2.40 2.36 17.97
C ARG A 216 -2.92 2.44 16.54
N LEU A 217 -4.02 1.74 16.27
CA LEU A 217 -4.85 1.86 15.08
C LEU A 217 -6.21 2.49 15.37
N HIS A 218 -6.79 2.26 16.55
CA HIS A 218 -8.13 2.72 16.87
C HIS A 218 -8.22 4.26 16.82
N GLY A 219 -9.17 4.76 16.03
CA GLY A 219 -9.34 6.20 15.78
C GLY A 219 -8.44 6.77 14.68
N SER A 220 -7.61 5.93 14.05
CA SER A 220 -6.74 6.31 12.94
C SER A 220 -7.35 5.96 11.57
N LYS A 221 -6.75 6.50 10.51
CA LYS A 221 -6.97 6.08 9.11
C LYS A 221 -5.78 5.27 8.57
N ALA A 222 -5.08 4.56 9.45
CA ALA A 222 -3.85 3.86 9.11
C ALA A 222 -4.10 2.74 8.10
N TRP A 223 -3.26 2.68 7.07
CA TRP A 223 -3.22 1.59 6.10
C TRP A 223 -2.58 0.38 6.75
N ILE A 224 -3.26 -0.76 6.69
CA ILE A 224 -2.74 -2.05 7.16
C ILE A 224 -2.41 -2.95 5.97
N GLY A 225 -1.54 -3.93 6.19
CA GLY A 225 -1.12 -4.90 5.19
C GLY A 225 -1.23 -6.35 5.66
N ALA A 226 -0.52 -7.23 4.95
CA ALA A 226 -0.53 -8.67 5.22
C ALA A 226 -0.09 -9.03 6.65
N CYS A 227 0.83 -8.26 7.25
CA CYS A 227 1.34 -8.51 8.61
C CYS A 227 0.28 -8.34 9.70
N GLU A 228 -0.51 -7.26 9.63
CA GLU A 228 -1.62 -7.04 10.58
C GLU A 228 -2.71 -8.09 10.40
N ILE A 229 -3.02 -8.47 9.15
CA ILE A 229 -3.99 -9.52 8.84
C ILE A 229 -3.52 -10.88 9.38
N TYR A 230 -2.25 -11.21 9.19
CA TYR A 230 -1.66 -12.44 9.74
C TYR A 230 -1.73 -12.46 11.27
N SER A 231 -1.32 -11.36 11.92
CA SER A 231 -1.33 -11.25 13.38
C SER A 231 -2.74 -11.40 13.95
N LEU A 232 -3.73 -10.75 13.32
CA LEU A 232 -5.13 -10.85 13.70
C LEU A 232 -5.71 -12.26 13.51
N LEU A 233 -5.50 -12.88 12.36
CA LEU A 233 -5.99 -14.25 12.12
C LEU A 233 -5.34 -15.24 13.09
N THR A 234 -4.04 -15.10 13.33
CA THR A 234 -3.30 -16.00 14.22
C THR A 234 -3.72 -15.83 15.68
N SER A 235 -4.02 -14.60 16.13
CA SER A 235 -4.55 -14.37 17.48
C SER A 235 -5.93 -15.01 17.67
N LEU A 236 -6.74 -15.07 16.61
CA LEU A 236 -8.01 -15.79 16.56
C LEU A 236 -7.86 -17.32 16.38
N ARG A 237 -6.64 -17.87 16.50
CA ARG A 237 -6.31 -19.29 16.29
C ARG A 237 -6.59 -19.79 14.87
N ILE A 238 -6.62 -18.90 13.87
CA ILE A 238 -6.73 -19.29 12.47
C ILE A 238 -5.31 -19.53 11.94
N LYS A 239 -5.09 -20.71 11.36
CA LYS A 239 -3.83 -21.06 10.71
C LYS A 239 -3.78 -20.38 9.36
N CYS A 240 -2.88 -19.43 9.19
CA CYS A 240 -2.64 -18.76 7.92
C CYS A 240 -1.14 -18.60 7.65
N GLN A 241 -0.78 -18.16 6.45
CA GLN A 241 0.61 -17.88 6.09
C GLN A 241 0.70 -16.69 5.15
N ILE A 242 1.80 -15.94 5.26
CA ILE A 242 2.15 -14.89 4.33
C ILE A 242 3.11 -15.46 3.29
N ILE A 243 2.77 -15.29 2.01
CA ILE A 243 3.68 -15.57 0.90
C ILE A 243 4.00 -14.24 0.20
N ASP A 244 5.28 -13.95 0.06
CA ASP A 244 5.81 -12.70 -0.45
C ASP A 244 6.42 -12.87 -1.85
N PHE A 245 5.66 -12.44 -2.85
CA PHE A 245 6.12 -12.32 -4.24
C PHE A 245 6.89 -11.01 -4.41
N HIS A 246 8.10 -10.96 -3.85
CA HIS A 246 8.88 -9.73 -3.68
C HIS A 246 9.46 -9.14 -4.97
N LYS A 247 9.38 -9.86 -6.10
CA LYS A 247 9.75 -9.35 -7.42
C LYS A 247 8.97 -10.06 -8.54
N PRO A 248 8.80 -9.44 -9.72
CA PRO A 248 8.18 -10.08 -10.87
C PRO A 248 8.92 -11.36 -11.30
N THR A 249 8.16 -12.36 -11.74
CA THR A 249 8.67 -13.69 -12.12
C THR A 249 8.49 -14.01 -13.60
N GLY A 250 7.91 -13.08 -14.37
CA GLY A 250 7.61 -13.27 -15.78
C GLY A 250 7.96 -12.04 -16.64
N PRO A 251 7.83 -12.17 -17.96
CA PRO A 251 8.18 -11.11 -18.90
C PRO A 251 7.35 -9.86 -18.66
N THR A 252 7.91 -8.69 -18.98
CA THR A 252 7.22 -7.38 -18.88
C THR A 252 6.69 -7.04 -17.48
N GLY A 253 7.35 -7.55 -16.43
CA GLY A 253 6.99 -7.29 -15.03
C GLY A 253 5.79 -8.09 -14.54
N THR A 254 5.48 -9.23 -15.14
CA THR A 254 4.35 -10.08 -14.74
C THR A 254 4.71 -11.05 -13.61
N HIS A 255 3.68 -11.63 -12.97
CA HIS A 255 3.82 -12.52 -11.81
C HIS A 255 3.22 -13.92 -12.04
N PRO A 256 3.75 -14.74 -12.97
CA PRO A 256 3.24 -16.10 -13.22
C PRO A 256 3.27 -16.99 -11.98
N ARG A 257 4.30 -16.88 -11.11
CA ARG A 257 4.40 -17.68 -9.88
C ARG A 257 3.25 -17.42 -8.89
N LEU A 258 2.75 -16.18 -8.82
CA LEU A 258 1.56 -15.85 -8.02
C LEU A 258 0.33 -16.60 -8.55
N PHE A 259 0.12 -16.59 -9.87
CA PHE A 259 -1.02 -17.27 -10.49
C PHE A 259 -0.95 -18.78 -10.31
N GLU A 260 0.23 -19.37 -10.46
CA GLU A 260 0.45 -20.80 -10.24
C GLU A 260 0.27 -21.21 -8.78
N TRP A 261 0.72 -20.38 -7.83
CA TRP A 261 0.50 -20.62 -6.41
C TRP A 261 -1.00 -20.63 -6.10
N VAL A 262 -1.74 -19.65 -6.61
CA VAL A 262 -3.21 -19.57 -6.43
C VAL A 262 -3.91 -20.75 -7.10
N LEU A 263 -3.46 -21.15 -8.30
CA LEU A 263 -3.98 -22.34 -8.98
C LEU A 263 -3.83 -23.57 -8.08
N ARG A 264 -2.62 -23.81 -7.57
CA ARG A 264 -2.33 -24.95 -6.68
C ARG A 264 -3.17 -24.90 -5.42
N TYR A 265 -3.35 -23.71 -4.83
CA TYR A 265 -4.19 -23.52 -3.65
C TYR A 265 -5.62 -23.98 -3.93
N TYR A 266 -6.26 -23.53 -5.01
CA TYR A 266 -7.66 -23.90 -5.26
C TYR A 266 -7.87 -25.28 -5.92
N SER A 267 -6.89 -25.78 -6.68
CA SER A 267 -7.05 -27.02 -7.43
C SER A 267 -6.81 -28.30 -6.61
N THR A 268 -6.40 -28.18 -5.34
CA THR A 268 -6.00 -29.34 -4.53
C THR A 268 -7.14 -30.35 -4.33
N ASP A 269 -8.39 -29.89 -4.29
CA ASP A 269 -9.56 -30.71 -3.95
C ASP A 269 -10.27 -31.28 -5.20
N ASN A 270 -9.71 -31.08 -6.41
CA ASN A 270 -10.38 -31.43 -7.67
C ASN A 270 -10.10 -32.87 -8.12
N GLU A 271 -10.75 -33.84 -7.47
CA GLU A 271 -10.71 -35.25 -7.89
C GLU A 271 -11.65 -35.54 -9.08
N GLY A 272 -12.57 -34.62 -9.42
CA GLY A 272 -13.74 -34.91 -10.27
C GLY A 272 -13.73 -34.40 -11.72
N GLY A 273 -12.68 -33.71 -12.19
CA GLY A 273 -12.61 -33.22 -13.59
C GLY A 273 -13.74 -32.26 -13.99
N ALA A 274 -14.48 -31.71 -13.03
CA ALA A 274 -15.61 -30.81 -13.29
C ALA A 274 -15.12 -29.46 -13.82
N LYS A 275 -15.87 -28.89 -14.77
CA LYS A 275 -15.57 -27.56 -15.34
C LYS A 275 -15.62 -26.45 -14.28
N VAL A 276 -16.58 -26.52 -13.37
CA VAL A 276 -16.82 -25.53 -12.31
C VAL A 276 -16.65 -26.23 -10.97
N VAL A 277 -15.72 -25.74 -10.14
CA VAL A 277 -15.42 -26.30 -8.83
C VAL A 277 -15.59 -25.21 -7.78
N CYS A 278 -16.67 -25.27 -7.01
CA CYS A 278 -16.88 -24.38 -5.86
C CYS A 278 -16.27 -25.09 -4.63
N THR A 279 -15.09 -24.63 -4.19
CA THR A 279 -14.23 -25.31 -3.20
C THR A 279 -14.67 -25.03 -1.75
N SER A 280 -14.13 -25.79 -0.80
CA SER A 280 -14.27 -25.48 0.63
C SER A 280 -13.26 -24.44 1.13
N LYS A 281 -12.34 -24.00 0.27
CA LYS A 281 -11.20 -23.15 0.64
C LYS A 281 -11.62 -21.69 0.79
N PRO A 282 -11.14 -20.99 1.84
CA PRO A 282 -11.35 -19.56 2.00
C PRO A 282 -10.73 -18.75 0.85
N PRO A 283 -11.19 -17.51 0.60
CA PRO A 283 -10.54 -16.60 -0.32
C PRO A 283 -9.14 -16.21 0.17
N ILE A 284 -8.34 -15.63 -0.72
CA ILE A 284 -6.96 -15.21 -0.40
C ILE A 284 -6.89 -13.69 -0.33
N TYR A 285 -6.34 -13.14 0.75
CA TYR A 285 -6.04 -11.71 0.84
C TYR A 285 -4.83 -11.40 -0.06
N LEU A 286 -4.90 -10.36 -0.90
CA LEU A 286 -3.85 -9.95 -1.82
C LEU A 286 -3.46 -8.48 -1.57
N GLN A 287 -2.22 -8.24 -1.19
CA GLN A 287 -1.62 -6.92 -0.99
C GLN A 287 -0.70 -6.56 -2.15
N HIS A 288 -0.71 -5.30 -2.55
CA HIS A 288 0.43 -4.64 -3.20
C HIS A 288 0.64 -3.25 -2.59
N GLN A 289 1.68 -2.53 -3.00
CA GLN A 289 1.91 -1.19 -2.46
C GLN A 289 0.67 -0.30 -2.74
N GLY A 290 0.08 0.22 -1.65
CA GLY A 290 -1.01 1.20 -1.68
C GLY A 290 -2.44 0.65 -1.84
N HIS A 291 -2.65 -0.65 -2.04
CA HIS A 291 -3.99 -1.23 -2.08
C HIS A 291 -4.00 -2.74 -1.79
N SER A 292 -5.14 -3.25 -1.37
CA SER A 292 -5.39 -4.69 -1.22
C SER A 292 -6.71 -5.11 -1.86
N ARG A 293 -6.78 -6.39 -2.24
CA ARG A 293 -7.95 -7.04 -2.86
C ARG A 293 -8.11 -8.45 -2.31
N THR A 294 -9.22 -9.11 -2.64
CA THR A 294 -9.50 -10.49 -2.23
C THR A 294 -9.61 -11.37 -3.46
N ILE A 295 -8.78 -12.41 -3.56
CA ILE A 295 -8.86 -13.42 -4.62
C ILE A 295 -9.92 -14.45 -4.23
N VAL A 296 -11.00 -14.54 -5.01
CA VAL A 296 -12.13 -15.45 -4.78
C VAL A 296 -12.16 -16.63 -5.74
N GLY A 297 -11.19 -16.73 -6.63
CA GLY A 297 -11.09 -17.85 -7.56
C GLY A 297 -10.07 -17.63 -8.66
N ILE A 298 -9.96 -18.63 -9.53
CA ILE A 298 -9.06 -18.64 -10.67
C ILE A 298 -9.67 -19.44 -11.82
N GLU A 299 -9.54 -18.91 -13.03
CA GLU A 299 -9.92 -19.57 -14.28
C GLU A 299 -8.67 -20.12 -14.98
N GLU A 300 -8.74 -21.36 -15.44
CA GLU A 300 -7.86 -21.90 -16.49
C GLU A 300 -8.63 -21.83 -17.81
N LYS A 301 -8.14 -21.02 -18.75
CA LYS A 301 -8.70 -20.92 -20.10
C LYS A 301 -8.30 -22.13 -20.95
N LYS A 302 -9.02 -22.36 -22.06
CA LYS A 302 -8.71 -23.44 -23.01
C LYS A 302 -7.31 -23.34 -23.62
N ASN A 303 -6.80 -22.12 -23.78
CA ASN A 303 -5.42 -21.86 -24.21
C ASN A 303 -4.38 -22.01 -23.09
N LYS A 304 -4.76 -22.56 -21.93
CA LYS A 304 -3.94 -22.75 -20.71
C LYS A 304 -3.50 -21.45 -20.02
N THR A 305 -4.01 -20.29 -20.41
CA THR A 305 -3.75 -19.04 -19.68
C THR A 305 -4.60 -18.97 -18.42
N LEU A 306 -4.03 -18.34 -17.38
CA LEU A 306 -4.67 -18.18 -16.08
C LEU A 306 -5.26 -16.78 -15.91
N CYS A 307 -6.37 -16.71 -15.19
CA CYS A 307 -7.07 -15.46 -14.89
C CYS A 307 -7.58 -15.50 -13.45
N LEU A 308 -7.16 -14.54 -12.62
CA LEU A 308 -7.66 -14.42 -11.25
C LEU A 308 -9.03 -13.75 -11.24
N LEU A 309 -9.86 -14.15 -10.29
CA LEU A 309 -11.12 -13.47 -9.96
C LEU A 309 -10.93 -12.71 -8.65
N LEU A 310 -10.95 -11.37 -8.74
CA LEU A 310 -10.70 -10.49 -7.60
C LEU A 310 -11.95 -9.70 -7.21
N PHE A 311 -12.23 -9.69 -5.91
CA PHE A 311 -13.07 -8.70 -5.28
C PHE A 311 -12.23 -7.48 -4.87
N ASP A 312 -12.67 -6.30 -5.29
CA ASP A 312 -12.03 -5.03 -4.94
C ASP A 312 -12.96 -4.26 -3.99
N PRO A 313 -12.50 -3.85 -2.78
CA PRO A 313 -13.30 -3.05 -1.87
C PRO A 313 -13.54 -1.62 -2.38
N GLY A 314 -12.84 -1.18 -3.43
CA GLY A 314 -13.13 0.07 -4.15
C GLY A 314 -14.30 -0.05 -5.12
N CYS A 315 -14.78 -1.26 -5.42
CA CYS A 315 -15.90 -1.47 -6.33
C CYS A 315 -17.24 -1.21 -5.61
N PRO A 316 -18.07 -0.26 -6.06
CA PRO A 316 -19.33 0.05 -5.37
C PRO A 316 -20.38 -1.05 -5.59
N SER A 317 -21.32 -1.17 -4.65
CA SER A 317 -22.39 -2.19 -4.68
C SER A 317 -23.17 -2.21 -6.01
N GLN A 318 -23.42 -1.05 -6.64
CA GLN A 318 -24.19 -0.98 -7.89
C GLN A 318 -23.50 -1.70 -9.05
N GLU A 319 -22.16 -1.67 -9.10
CA GLU A 319 -21.39 -2.38 -10.13
C GLU A 319 -21.39 -3.88 -9.84
N MET A 320 -21.16 -4.26 -8.59
CA MET A 320 -21.17 -5.67 -8.18
C MET A 320 -22.57 -6.30 -8.34
N GLN A 321 -23.65 -5.55 -8.13
CA GLN A 321 -25.03 -6.02 -8.37
C GLN A 321 -25.30 -6.38 -9.84
N LYS A 322 -24.55 -5.83 -10.80
CA LYS A 322 -24.70 -6.22 -12.22
C LYS A 322 -24.32 -7.69 -12.43
N LEU A 323 -23.43 -8.24 -11.60
CA LEU A 323 -23.05 -9.65 -11.64
C LEU A 323 -24.17 -10.59 -11.18
N LEU A 324 -25.10 -10.10 -10.36
CA LEU A 324 -26.25 -10.89 -9.90
C LEU A 324 -27.38 -10.95 -10.95
N LYS A 325 -27.32 -10.13 -12.00
CA LYS A 325 -28.35 -10.12 -13.05
C LYS A 325 -28.06 -11.24 -14.04
N GLN A 326 -29.05 -12.11 -14.26
CA GLN A 326 -28.94 -13.35 -15.04
C GLN A 326 -28.56 -13.17 -16.52
N ASN A 327 -28.68 -11.96 -17.08
CA ASN A 327 -28.33 -11.65 -18.47
C ASN A 327 -27.04 -10.81 -18.56
N SER A 328 -26.00 -11.19 -17.82
CA SER A 328 -24.74 -10.45 -17.86
C SER A 328 -24.01 -10.82 -19.17
N ASP A 329 -23.83 -9.84 -20.03
CA ASP A 329 -23.12 -9.89 -21.32
C ASP A 329 -21.61 -10.19 -21.20
N GLY A 330 -21.16 -10.80 -20.10
CA GLY A 330 -19.75 -11.03 -19.78
C GLY A 330 -18.93 -9.75 -19.55
N THR A 331 -19.48 -8.56 -19.84
CA THR A 331 -18.83 -7.25 -19.66
C THR A 331 -18.61 -6.97 -18.17
N SER A 332 -19.58 -7.31 -17.32
CA SER A 332 -19.50 -7.12 -15.87
C SER A 332 -18.37 -7.94 -15.22
N LEU A 333 -18.02 -9.11 -15.79
CA LEU A 333 -16.94 -9.96 -15.30
C LEU A 333 -15.55 -9.37 -15.56
N ARG A 334 -15.42 -8.39 -16.47
CA ARG A 334 -14.15 -7.71 -16.72
C ARG A 334 -13.63 -6.98 -15.47
N LEU A 335 -14.53 -6.58 -14.58
CA LEU A 335 -14.17 -5.92 -13.31
C LEU A 335 -13.44 -6.91 -12.38
N LEU A 336 -13.93 -8.15 -12.32
CA LEU A 336 -13.38 -9.22 -11.49
C LEU A 336 -12.12 -9.85 -12.08
N ARG A 337 -12.12 -10.08 -13.40
CA ARG A 337 -11.07 -10.81 -14.10
C ARG A 337 -9.78 -10.03 -14.17
N LYS A 338 -8.70 -10.62 -13.64
CA LYS A 338 -7.34 -10.12 -13.79
C LYS A 338 -6.46 -11.16 -14.47
N LEU A 339 -6.07 -10.85 -15.70
CA LEU A 339 -5.11 -11.63 -16.46
C LEU A 339 -3.70 -11.41 -15.91
N VAL A 340 -2.79 -12.34 -16.19
CA VAL A 340 -1.36 -12.25 -15.81
C VAL A 340 -0.75 -10.91 -16.23
N GLY A 341 -1.10 -10.39 -17.41
CA GLY A 341 -0.62 -9.10 -17.92
C GLY A 341 -1.14 -7.86 -17.16
N SER A 342 -2.10 -8.00 -16.24
CA SER A 342 -2.69 -6.88 -15.50
C SER A 342 -2.12 -6.68 -14.08
N LEU A 343 -1.42 -7.68 -13.53
CA LEU A 343 -0.74 -7.58 -12.24
C LEU A 343 0.75 -7.33 -12.47
N LYS A 344 1.16 -6.06 -12.41
CA LYS A 344 2.53 -5.61 -12.72
C LYS A 344 3.20 -4.82 -11.58
N GLU A 345 2.59 -4.79 -10.41
CA GLU A 345 3.23 -4.13 -9.26
C GLU A 345 4.55 -4.81 -8.92
N LYS A 346 5.49 -4.06 -8.34
CA LYS A 346 6.85 -4.56 -8.05
C LYS A 346 6.83 -5.76 -7.10
N GLN A 347 5.86 -5.79 -6.18
CA GLN A 347 5.74 -6.80 -5.14
C GLN A 347 4.27 -7.06 -4.84
N TYR A 348 3.95 -8.32 -4.59
CA TYR A 348 2.66 -8.75 -4.05
C TYR A 348 2.88 -9.62 -2.81
N GLN A 349 2.03 -9.46 -1.81
CA GLN A 349 1.97 -10.40 -0.68
C GLN A 349 0.58 -11.00 -0.62
N ILE A 350 0.48 -12.26 -0.28
CA ILE A 350 -0.81 -12.91 -0.02
C ILE A 350 -0.88 -13.43 1.40
N VAL A 351 -2.08 -13.42 1.98
CA VAL A 351 -2.39 -14.16 3.21
C VAL A 351 -3.41 -15.24 2.87
N ALA A 352 -3.00 -16.50 3.03
CA ALA A 352 -3.85 -17.65 2.77
C ALA A 352 -4.13 -18.40 4.07
N VAL A 353 -5.40 -18.78 4.26
CA VAL A 353 -5.86 -19.55 5.41
C VAL A 353 -5.82 -21.04 5.07
N ASP A 354 -5.31 -21.86 5.99
CA ASP A 354 -5.06 -23.29 5.79
C ASP A 354 -5.41 -24.12 7.05
N GLY A 355 -6.44 -23.69 7.78
CA GLY A 355 -7.01 -24.43 8.92
C GLY A 355 -7.01 -23.69 10.25
N VAL A 356 -7.00 -24.44 11.34
CA VAL A 356 -7.11 -23.93 12.73
C VAL A 356 -5.87 -24.32 13.53
N LEU A 357 -5.50 -23.48 14.49
CA LEU A 357 -4.38 -23.67 15.40
C LEU A 357 -4.85 -24.22 16.76
N SER A 358 -4.06 -25.15 17.29
CA SER A 358 -4.03 -25.42 18.73
C SER A 358 -3.51 -24.19 19.50
N LEU A 359 -3.74 -24.16 20.82
CA LEU A 359 -3.21 -23.08 21.66
C LEU A 359 -1.68 -23.07 21.69
N GLU A 360 -1.06 -24.24 21.62
CA GLU A 360 0.40 -24.39 21.55
C GLU A 360 0.95 -23.84 20.23
N GLU A 361 0.34 -24.16 19.09
CA GLU A 361 0.74 -23.59 17.80
C GLU A 361 0.51 -22.08 17.74
N LYS A 362 -0.59 -21.56 18.33
CA LYS A 362 -0.82 -20.11 18.46
C LYS A 362 0.32 -19.46 19.25
N ALA A 363 0.71 -20.04 20.40
CA ALA A 363 1.78 -19.52 21.23
C ALA A 363 3.14 -19.56 20.50
N ALA A 364 3.44 -20.65 19.80
CA ALA A 364 4.65 -20.77 18.98
C ALA A 364 4.71 -19.71 17.87
N ARG A 365 3.59 -19.48 17.18
CA ARG A 365 3.49 -18.43 16.14
C ARG A 365 3.54 -17.02 16.70
N CYS A 366 2.98 -16.78 17.88
CA CYS A 366 3.15 -15.51 18.60
C CYS A 366 4.63 -15.25 18.87
N HIS A 367 5.36 -16.22 19.43
CA HIS A 367 6.80 -16.10 19.66
C HIS A 367 7.58 -15.87 18.36
N ALA A 368 7.28 -16.63 17.29
CA ALA A 368 7.92 -16.47 15.99
C ALA A 368 7.67 -15.08 15.38
N SER A 369 6.49 -14.49 15.59
CA SER A 369 6.14 -13.17 15.04
C SER A 369 6.95 -12.01 15.64
N ARG A 370 7.73 -12.23 16.71
CA ARG A 370 8.70 -11.24 17.22
C ARG A 370 9.73 -10.86 16.17
N VAL A 371 10.07 -11.81 15.29
CA VAL A 371 10.84 -11.58 14.07
C VAL A 371 10.00 -12.11 12.92
N LEU A 372 8.99 -11.33 12.51
CA LEU A 372 8.05 -11.76 11.49
C LEU A 372 8.73 -11.94 10.14
N THR A 373 8.77 -13.18 9.67
CA THR A 373 9.26 -13.56 8.34
C THR A 373 8.17 -14.24 7.53
N SER A 374 8.20 -14.08 6.21
CA SER A 374 7.30 -14.75 5.26
C SER A 374 8.08 -15.66 4.32
N GLU A 375 7.40 -16.65 3.74
CA GLU A 375 7.92 -17.35 2.57
C GLU A 375 8.10 -16.34 1.44
N LYS A 376 9.21 -16.43 0.70
CA LYS A 376 9.55 -15.50 -0.39
C LYS A 376 9.59 -16.26 -1.71
N ILE A 377 8.99 -15.67 -2.75
CA ILE A 377 8.96 -16.25 -4.10
C ILE A 377 9.31 -15.17 -5.15
N PRO A 378 10.35 -15.37 -5.98
CA PRO A 378 11.38 -16.39 -5.90
C PRO A 378 12.50 -15.98 -4.94
#